data_AF-A0A544YWD5-F1
#
_entry.id   AF-A0A544YWD5-F1
#
_cell.length_a   1.000
_cell.length_b   1.000
_cell.length_c   1.000
_cell.angle_alpha   90.00
_cell.angle_beta   90.00
_cell.angle_gamma   90.00
#
_symmetry.space_group_name_H-M   'P 1'
#
loop_
_entity.id
_entity.type
_entity.pdbx_description
1 polymer ?
#
loop_
_entity_poly.entity_id
_entity_poly.type
_entity_poly.pdbx_seq_one_letter_code
_entity_poly.pdbx_strand_id
1 'polypeptide(L)'
;MSAYLDELQALLREGGVPADQIEATIADLASYVAETGGDPEEEFGPVGEFAGRLLAARAPEADATDATEWRWTADIFTDRRMLARLGDQGWEIDRVDHLGRFVSHRDPERPQRWEYRRELSIGGSALAARLAPEGWEPCGTWVYYRYFKRPRAASVGPAAQLDSPPAAPGRSVFFSRRFYLVLAVAVLAVVVSAILWEPSDGDEPGFLAGMAVGGVLAIAALAAVWLWTARRRP
;
A
#
# COMPACT_ATOMS: atom_id res chain seq x y z
N MET A 1 -28.80 -3.93 18.03
CA MET A 1 -28.48 -3.37 16.69
C MET A 1 -28.17 -1.87 16.73
N SER A 2 -29.13 -0.97 17.06
CA SER A 2 -28.82 0.48 17.06
C SER A 2 -27.76 0.86 18.09
N ALA A 3 -27.86 0.36 19.33
CA ALA A 3 -26.93 0.72 20.40
C ALA A 3 -25.45 0.47 20.08
N TYR A 4 -25.13 -0.65 19.40
CA TYR A 4 -23.74 -0.96 18.99
C TYR A 4 -23.24 0.05 17.95
N LEU A 5 -24.05 0.38 16.94
CA LEU A 5 -23.69 1.33 15.89
C LEU A 5 -23.66 2.77 16.42
N ASP A 6 -24.55 3.11 17.35
CA ASP A 6 -24.59 4.42 18.04
C ASP A 6 -23.33 4.63 18.89
N GLU A 7 -22.90 3.59 19.62
CA GLU A 7 -21.66 3.60 20.41
C GLU A 7 -20.42 3.63 19.51
N LEU A 8 -20.40 2.86 18.43
CA LEU A 8 -19.33 2.91 17.42
C LEU A 8 -19.21 4.32 16.82
N GLN A 9 -20.35 4.94 16.49
CA GLN A 9 -20.39 6.30 15.98
C GLN A 9 -19.80 7.31 16.99
N ALA A 10 -20.10 7.16 18.29
CA ALA A 10 -19.53 7.99 19.33
C ALA A 10 -18.00 7.83 19.41
N LEU A 11 -17.51 6.59 19.44
CA LEU A 11 -16.08 6.29 19.51
C LEU A 11 -15.31 6.78 18.28
N LEU A 12 -15.88 6.67 17.08
CA LEU A 12 -15.26 7.19 15.86
C LEU A 12 -15.23 8.73 15.85
N ARG A 13 -16.27 9.38 16.39
CA ARG A 13 -16.29 10.85 16.54
C ARG A 13 -15.25 11.33 17.54
N GLU A 14 -15.12 10.64 18.68
CA GLU A 14 -14.07 10.91 19.67
C GLU A 14 -12.67 10.69 19.10
N GLY A 15 -12.51 9.69 18.23
CA GLY A 15 -11.28 9.43 17.47
C GLY A 15 -11.00 10.42 16.31
N GLY A 16 -11.81 11.48 16.16
CA GLY A 16 -11.57 12.55 15.20
C GLY A 16 -11.91 12.21 13.75
N VAL A 17 -12.75 11.19 13.51
CA VAL A 17 -13.18 10.82 12.16
C VAL A 17 -14.16 11.88 11.60
N PRO A 18 -13.97 12.35 10.35
CA PRO A 18 -14.92 13.24 9.68
C PRO A 18 -16.34 12.65 9.60
N ALA A 19 -17.35 13.48 9.86
CA ALA A 19 -18.73 13.06 10.01
C ALA A 19 -19.32 12.36 8.77
N ASP A 20 -18.94 12.79 7.57
CA ASP A 20 -19.30 12.19 6.29
C ASP A 20 -18.82 10.73 6.18
N GLN A 21 -17.64 10.45 6.70
CA GLN A 21 -17.05 9.11 6.66
C GLN A 21 -17.58 8.22 7.76
N ILE A 22 -17.91 8.79 8.92
CA ILE A 22 -18.65 8.09 9.96
C ILE A 22 -20.00 7.63 9.40
N GLU A 23 -20.74 8.53 8.76
CA GLU A 23 -22.06 8.23 8.19
C GLU A 23 -22.00 7.11 7.16
N ALA A 24 -21.05 7.18 6.21
CA ALA A 24 -20.84 6.12 5.23
C ALA A 24 -20.48 4.77 5.86
N THR A 25 -19.54 4.76 6.83
CA THR A 25 -19.11 3.53 7.51
C THR A 25 -20.25 2.89 8.29
N ILE A 26 -21.05 3.68 9.00
CA ILE A 26 -22.20 3.18 9.76
C ILE A 26 -23.29 2.67 8.83
N ALA A 27 -23.53 3.32 7.69
CA ALA A 27 -24.50 2.87 6.70
C ALA A 27 -24.11 1.50 6.10
N ASP A 28 -22.84 1.31 5.74
CA ASP A 28 -22.33 0.04 5.21
C ASP A 28 -22.47 -1.10 6.22
N LEU A 29 -22.11 -0.85 7.49
CA LEU A 29 -22.22 -1.85 8.56
C LEU A 29 -23.69 -2.17 8.89
N ALA A 30 -24.57 -1.16 8.88
CA ALA A 30 -26.00 -1.37 9.08
C ALA A 30 -26.60 -2.22 7.95
N SER A 31 -26.19 -1.98 6.69
CA SER A 31 -26.62 -2.77 5.54
C SER A 31 -26.16 -4.22 5.67
N TYR A 32 -24.88 -4.44 6.01
CA TYR A 32 -24.32 -5.77 6.18
C TYR A 32 -25.05 -6.58 7.26
N VAL A 33 -25.29 -5.98 8.44
CA VAL A 33 -26.02 -6.65 9.53
C VAL A 33 -27.47 -6.95 9.14
N ALA A 34 -28.12 -6.08 8.38
CA ALA A 34 -29.46 -6.33 7.87
C ALA A 34 -29.51 -7.50 6.86
N GLU A 35 -28.45 -7.67 6.07
CA GLU A 35 -28.31 -8.78 5.11
C GLU A 35 -27.97 -10.12 5.79
N THR A 36 -27.10 -10.12 6.80
CA THR A 36 -26.71 -11.35 7.52
C THR A 36 -27.71 -11.74 8.60
N GLY A 37 -28.47 -10.78 9.14
CA GLY A 37 -29.37 -10.96 10.27
C GLY A 37 -28.66 -11.32 11.58
N GLY A 38 -27.32 -11.19 11.62
CA GLY A 38 -26.48 -11.56 12.76
C GLY A 38 -26.41 -10.49 13.84
N ASP A 39 -25.94 -10.87 15.03
CA ASP A 39 -25.66 -9.91 16.10
C ASP A 39 -24.31 -9.20 15.84
N PRO A 40 -24.24 -7.86 15.82
CA PRO A 40 -23.01 -7.13 15.55
C PRO A 40 -21.87 -7.44 16.52
N GLU A 41 -22.18 -7.75 17.78
CA GLU A 41 -21.15 -8.08 18.77
C GLU A 41 -20.56 -9.48 18.54
N GLU A 42 -21.37 -10.45 18.08
CA GLU A 42 -20.89 -11.76 17.65
C GLU A 42 -20.05 -11.69 16.36
N GLU A 43 -20.44 -10.84 15.41
CA GLU A 43 -19.77 -10.72 14.11
C GLU A 43 -18.48 -9.88 14.16
N PHE A 44 -18.51 -8.75 14.87
CA PHE A 44 -17.40 -7.78 14.89
C PHE A 44 -16.60 -7.79 16.19
N GLY A 45 -17.10 -8.46 17.22
CA GLY A 45 -16.55 -8.41 18.57
C GLY A 45 -16.98 -7.15 19.34
N PRO A 46 -16.40 -6.91 20.52
CA PRO A 46 -16.73 -5.75 21.36
C PRO A 46 -16.52 -4.43 20.63
N VAL A 47 -17.48 -3.51 20.75
CA VAL A 47 -17.52 -2.23 20.00
C VAL A 47 -16.26 -1.37 20.20
N GLY A 48 -15.71 -1.33 21.41
CA GLY A 48 -14.47 -0.60 21.71
C GLY A 48 -13.25 -1.17 20.99
N GLU A 49 -13.13 -2.50 20.89
CA GLU A 49 -12.03 -3.15 20.17
C GLU A 49 -12.17 -2.97 18.66
N PHE A 50 -13.41 -3.04 18.15
CA PHE A 50 -13.69 -2.81 16.75
C PHE A 50 -13.43 -1.35 16.34
N ALA A 51 -13.89 -0.38 17.15
CA ALA A 51 -13.56 1.04 16.97
C ALA A 51 -12.05 1.28 17.01
N GLY A 52 -11.35 0.65 17.96
CA GLY A 52 -9.88 0.73 18.05
C GLY A 52 -9.18 0.23 16.78
N ARG A 53 -9.65 -0.88 16.18
CA ARG A 53 -9.11 -1.38 14.91
C ARG A 53 -9.38 -0.42 13.74
N LEU A 54 -10.58 0.14 13.66
CA LEU A 54 -10.94 1.12 12.63
C LEU A 54 -10.11 2.41 12.75
N LEU A 55 -9.93 2.90 13.98
CA LEU A 55 -9.11 4.08 14.25
C LEU A 55 -7.62 3.81 14.00
N ALA A 56 -7.09 2.64 14.37
CA ALA A 56 -5.70 2.26 14.09
C ALA A 56 -5.41 2.12 12.60
N ALA A 57 -6.36 1.58 11.82
CA ALA A 57 -6.25 1.52 10.36
C ALA A 57 -6.26 2.91 9.70
N ARG A 58 -6.84 3.90 10.39
CA ARG A 58 -7.05 5.26 9.91
C ARG A 58 -6.04 6.28 10.43
N ALA A 59 -5.43 6.00 11.58
CA ALA A 59 -4.34 6.78 12.10
C ALA A 59 -3.27 6.85 11.01
N PRO A 60 -2.85 8.05 10.56
CA PRO A 60 -1.58 8.14 9.88
C PRO A 60 -0.56 7.49 10.82
N GLU A 61 0.17 6.47 10.34
CA GLU A 61 1.29 5.89 11.09
C GLU A 61 2.06 7.06 11.72
N ALA A 62 2.05 7.11 13.06
CA ALA A 62 2.35 8.29 13.86
C ALA A 62 3.50 9.11 13.27
N ASP A 63 3.32 10.43 13.24
CA ASP A 63 4.27 11.43 12.74
C ASP A 63 5.72 10.97 12.90
N ALA A 64 6.34 10.65 11.75
CA ALA A 64 7.77 10.46 11.59
C ALA A 64 8.47 11.81 11.84
N THR A 65 8.56 12.19 13.11
CA THR A 65 9.23 13.40 13.59
C THR A 65 10.72 13.15 13.83
N ASP A 66 11.28 12.16 13.15
CA ASP A 66 12.71 12.02 12.96
C ASP A 66 12.96 11.93 11.46
N ALA A 67 13.90 12.73 10.97
CA ALA A 67 14.31 12.83 9.57
C ALA A 67 14.96 11.55 9.00
N THR A 68 14.64 10.40 9.60
CA THR A 68 15.26 9.09 9.44
C THR A 68 14.35 8.11 8.72
N GLU A 69 13.02 8.28 8.75
CA GLU A 69 12.06 7.43 8.03
C GLU A 69 11.64 8.08 6.69
N TRP A 70 11.88 7.38 5.59
CA TRP A 70 11.55 7.80 4.24
C TRP A 70 10.70 6.74 3.54
N ARG A 71 9.54 7.16 3.03
CA ARG A 71 8.59 6.27 2.33
C ARG A 71 8.70 6.45 0.84
N TRP A 72 8.86 5.36 0.09
CA TRP A 72 8.92 5.40 -1.36
C TRP A 72 8.24 4.20 -2.01
N THR A 73 7.86 4.33 -3.27
CA THR A 73 7.24 3.24 -4.04
C THR A 73 7.85 3.12 -5.43
N ALA A 74 7.82 1.91 -5.98
CA ALA A 74 8.28 1.60 -7.32
C ALA A 74 7.37 0.55 -7.95
N ASP A 75 7.36 0.50 -9.29
CA ASP A 75 6.64 -0.56 -9.98
C ASP A 75 7.42 -1.88 -9.94
N ILE A 76 6.73 -2.98 -10.27
CA ILE A 76 7.29 -4.34 -10.29
C ILE A 76 8.48 -4.52 -11.25
N PHE A 77 8.69 -3.60 -12.19
CA PHE A 77 9.79 -3.65 -13.16
C PHE A 77 11.04 -2.92 -12.64
N THR A 78 10.87 -2.04 -11.65
CA THR A 78 11.88 -1.08 -11.20
C THR A 78 12.26 -1.27 -9.74
N ASP A 79 11.37 -1.85 -8.94
CA ASP A 79 11.55 -2.09 -7.51
C ASP A 79 12.87 -2.80 -7.18
N ARG A 80 13.23 -3.91 -7.85
CA ARG A 80 14.48 -4.65 -7.61
C ARG A 80 15.72 -3.77 -7.82
N ARG A 81 15.70 -2.93 -8.86
CA ARG A 81 16.80 -2.02 -9.17
C ARG A 81 16.88 -0.90 -8.13
N MET A 82 15.73 -0.38 -7.69
CA MET A 82 15.68 0.67 -6.66
C MET A 82 16.11 0.13 -5.30
N LEU A 83 15.66 -1.06 -4.91
CA LEU A 83 16.10 -1.75 -3.69
C LEU A 83 17.61 -1.95 -3.69
N ALA A 84 18.20 -2.48 -4.76
CA ALA A 84 19.64 -2.65 -4.86
C ALA A 84 20.39 -1.30 -4.75
N ARG A 85 19.95 -0.29 -5.48
CA ARG A 85 20.56 1.04 -5.47
C ARG A 85 20.47 1.71 -4.09
N LEU A 86 19.32 1.65 -3.44
CA LEU A 86 19.09 2.30 -2.15
C LEU A 86 19.77 1.54 -1.02
N GLY A 87 19.80 0.21 -1.09
CA GLY A 87 20.59 -0.63 -0.19
C GLY A 87 22.09 -0.34 -0.25
N ASP A 88 22.64 -0.10 -1.45
CA ASP A 88 24.04 0.33 -1.61
C ASP A 88 24.32 1.73 -1.02
N GLN A 89 23.28 2.57 -0.89
CA GLN A 89 23.35 3.89 -0.26
C GLN A 89 23.09 3.84 1.26
N GLY A 90 22.84 2.65 1.78
CA GLY A 90 22.63 2.36 3.19
C GLY A 90 21.22 2.59 3.71
N TRP A 91 20.24 2.68 2.83
CA TRP A 91 18.84 2.63 3.22
C TRP A 91 18.47 1.19 3.56
N GLU A 92 17.98 0.98 4.77
CA GLU A 92 17.33 -0.25 5.21
C GLU A 92 15.83 -0.17 4.88
N ILE A 93 15.18 -1.32 4.66
CA ILE A 93 13.71 -1.38 4.56
C ILE A 93 13.18 -2.04 5.83
N ASP A 94 12.31 -1.36 6.56
CA ASP A 94 11.73 -1.89 7.79
C ASP A 94 10.48 -2.71 7.49
N ARG A 95 9.59 -2.11 6.69
CA ARG A 95 8.33 -2.72 6.31
C ARG A 95 7.90 -2.30 4.91
N VAL A 96 7.00 -3.09 4.34
CA VAL A 96 6.19 -2.71 3.19
C VAL A 96 4.78 -2.48 3.67
N ASP A 97 4.24 -1.27 3.46
CA ASP A 97 2.90 -0.91 3.88
C ASP A 97 1.83 -1.62 3.02
N HIS A 98 0.57 -1.50 3.43
CA HIS A 98 -0.58 -2.11 2.73
C HIS A 98 -0.79 -1.53 1.32
N LEU A 99 -0.27 -0.34 1.04
CA LEU A 99 -0.32 0.32 -0.29
C LEU A 99 0.86 -0.10 -1.19
N GLY A 100 1.79 -0.91 -0.70
CA GLY A 100 2.99 -1.33 -1.44
C GLY A 100 4.09 -0.27 -1.45
N ARG A 101 4.13 0.62 -0.47
CA ARG A 101 5.25 1.56 -0.26
C ARG A 101 6.25 0.93 0.70
N PHE A 102 7.52 1.12 0.36
CA PHE A 102 8.65 0.73 1.19
C PHE A 102 8.88 1.82 2.23
N VAL A 103 8.77 1.46 3.50
CA VAL A 103 9.20 2.27 4.62
C VAL A 103 10.68 1.99 4.82
N SER A 104 11.51 3.01 4.62
CA SER A 104 12.95 2.88 4.69
C SER A 104 13.54 3.80 5.73
N HIS A 105 14.58 3.36 6.41
CA HIS A 105 15.37 4.21 7.29
C HIS A 105 16.85 4.14 6.97
N ARG A 106 17.63 5.05 7.55
CA ARG A 106 19.08 4.93 7.54
C ARG A 106 19.64 5.31 8.90
N ASP A 107 20.38 4.39 9.50
CA ASP A 107 21.12 4.65 10.73
C ASP A 107 22.08 5.83 10.53
N PRO A 108 21.93 6.92 11.30
CA PRO A 108 22.77 8.11 11.18
C PRO A 108 24.17 7.92 11.77
N GLU A 109 24.35 6.99 12.73
CA GLU A 109 25.62 6.74 13.41
C GLU A 109 26.44 5.68 12.69
N ARG A 110 25.78 4.63 12.17
CA ARG A 110 26.43 3.50 11.51
C ARG A 110 25.73 3.10 10.21
N PRO A 111 25.79 3.97 9.17
CA PRO A 111 25.20 3.66 7.88
C PRO A 111 25.88 2.41 7.29
N GLN A 112 25.08 1.39 6.99
CA GLN A 112 25.56 0.11 6.45
C GLN A 112 24.81 -0.24 5.17
N ARG A 113 25.48 -0.95 4.25
CA ARG A 113 24.86 -1.42 3.01
C ARG A 113 23.94 -2.60 3.25
N TRP A 114 22.89 -2.67 2.44
CA TRP A 114 21.87 -3.71 2.49
C TRP A 114 21.73 -4.43 1.15
N GLU A 115 21.49 -5.74 1.23
CA GLU A 115 21.11 -6.55 0.09
C GLU A 115 19.63 -6.92 0.19
N TYR A 116 18.96 -6.92 -0.96
CA TYR A 116 17.53 -7.20 -1.04
C TYR A 116 17.22 -8.28 -2.05
N ARG A 117 16.20 -9.07 -1.71
CA ARG A 117 15.72 -10.14 -2.56
C ARG A 117 14.19 -10.14 -2.57
N ARG A 118 13.61 -10.21 -3.77
CA ARG A 118 12.17 -10.34 -3.99
C ARG A 118 11.89 -11.74 -4.48
N GLU A 119 10.98 -12.42 -3.83
CA GLU A 119 10.55 -13.78 -4.18
C GLU A 119 9.02 -13.84 -4.27
N LEU A 120 8.51 -14.85 -4.99
CA LEU A 120 7.08 -15.12 -5.02
C LEU A 120 6.66 -15.81 -3.72
N SER A 121 5.51 -15.42 -3.17
CA SER A 121 4.94 -15.98 -1.93
C SER A 121 4.32 -17.39 -2.13
N ILE A 122 4.42 -17.94 -3.34
CA ILE A 122 3.96 -19.29 -3.69
C ILE A 122 4.87 -20.29 -2.96
N GLY A 123 4.48 -20.72 -1.76
CA GLY A 123 5.29 -21.60 -0.90
C GLY A 123 5.26 -21.29 0.59
N GLY A 124 4.55 -20.23 1.03
CA GLY A 124 4.31 -19.95 2.44
C GLY A 124 5.58 -19.73 3.28
N SER A 125 5.56 -20.17 4.54
CA SER A 125 6.68 -20.00 5.49
C SER A 125 7.94 -20.80 5.12
N ALA A 126 7.83 -21.81 4.26
CA ALA A 126 8.95 -22.66 3.85
C ALA A 126 10.06 -21.87 3.13
N LEU A 127 9.69 -20.80 2.42
CA LEU A 127 10.66 -19.94 1.75
C LEU A 127 11.52 -19.15 2.74
N ALA A 128 10.92 -18.60 3.80
CA ALA A 128 11.65 -17.88 4.83
C ALA A 128 12.61 -18.81 5.58
N ALA A 129 12.17 -20.03 5.91
CA ALA A 129 13.01 -21.03 6.56
C ALA A 129 14.22 -21.46 5.70
N ARG A 130 14.08 -21.49 4.38
CA ARG A 130 15.19 -21.80 3.45
C ARG A 130 16.22 -20.67 3.35
N LEU A 131 15.79 -19.42 3.48
CA LEU A 131 16.64 -18.24 3.32
C LEU A 131 17.28 -17.78 4.64
N ALA A 132 16.70 -18.12 5.79
CA ALA A 132 17.24 -17.78 7.10
C ALA A 132 18.70 -18.22 7.34
N PRO A 133 19.15 -19.44 6.92
CA PRO A 133 20.55 -19.86 7.06
C PRO A 133 21.56 -18.98 6.31
N GLU A 134 21.13 -18.29 5.25
CA GLU A 134 21.95 -17.36 4.47
C GLU A 134 21.94 -15.92 5.04
N GLY A 135 21.27 -15.71 6.18
CA GLY A 135 21.13 -14.41 6.84
C GLY A 135 20.07 -13.49 6.24
N TRP A 136 19.13 -14.04 5.47
CA TRP A 136 18.01 -13.25 4.93
C TRP A 136 16.86 -13.17 5.93
N GLU A 137 16.37 -11.95 6.11
CA GLU A 137 15.26 -11.64 7.02
C GLU A 137 14.07 -11.08 6.21
N PRO A 138 12.83 -11.48 6.51
CA PRO A 138 11.66 -10.93 5.85
C PRO A 138 11.44 -9.45 6.23
N CYS A 139 11.20 -8.59 5.25
CA CYS A 139 10.96 -7.15 5.45
C CYS A 139 9.60 -6.67 4.90
N GLY A 140 8.73 -7.59 4.47
CA GLY A 140 7.37 -7.27 4.07
C GLY A 140 6.82 -8.18 2.99
N THR A 141 5.51 -8.11 2.78
CA THR A 141 4.82 -8.81 1.70
C THR A 141 3.87 -7.84 1.03
N TRP A 142 3.85 -7.84 -0.30
CA TRP A 142 2.89 -7.06 -1.07
C TRP A 142 2.34 -7.89 -2.22
N VAL A 143 1.02 -8.06 -2.23
CA VAL A 143 0.30 -8.93 -3.16
C VAL A 143 0.87 -10.36 -3.13
N TYR A 144 1.58 -10.79 -4.17
CA TYR A 144 2.18 -12.12 -4.27
C TYR A 144 3.70 -12.10 -4.06
N TYR A 145 4.29 -10.95 -3.75
CA TYR A 145 5.72 -10.79 -3.56
C TYR A 145 6.09 -10.68 -2.09
N ARG A 146 7.12 -11.43 -1.69
CA ARG A 146 7.74 -11.35 -0.38
C ARG A 146 9.13 -10.76 -0.52
N TYR A 147 9.44 -9.80 0.33
CA TYR A 147 10.71 -9.08 0.31
C TYR A 147 11.57 -9.55 1.48
N PHE A 148 12.84 -9.77 1.18
CA PHE A 148 13.86 -10.14 2.13
C PHE A 148 15.00 -9.13 2.09
N LYS A 149 15.58 -8.86 3.26
CA LYS A 149 16.76 -8.01 3.44
C LYS A 149 17.87 -8.81 4.10
N ARG A 150 19.11 -8.39 3.88
CA ARG A 150 20.28 -8.92 4.57
C ARG A 150 21.30 -7.80 4.74
N PRO A 151 21.89 -7.62 5.93
CA PRO A 151 22.99 -6.67 6.09
C PRO A 151 24.17 -7.16 5.25
N ARG A 152 24.72 -6.29 4.40
CA ARG A 152 25.83 -6.67 3.53
C ARG A 152 27.07 -7.06 4.36
N ALA A 153 27.16 -6.60 5.61
CA ALA A 153 28.16 -7.02 6.57
C ALA A 153 28.21 -8.55 6.79
N ALA A 154 27.08 -9.25 6.66
CA ALA A 154 27.04 -10.72 6.74
C ALA A 154 27.79 -11.41 5.58
N SER A 155 28.02 -10.70 4.47
CA SER A 155 28.71 -11.22 3.28
C SER A 155 30.12 -10.68 3.09
N VAL A 156 30.35 -9.39 3.36
CA VAL A 156 31.63 -8.70 3.10
C VAL A 156 32.29 -8.14 4.36
N GLY A 157 31.71 -8.38 5.54
CA GLY A 157 32.24 -7.91 6.83
C GLY A 157 32.20 -6.38 6.98
N PRO A 158 33.15 -5.78 7.72
CA PRO A 158 33.13 -4.35 8.07
C PRO A 158 33.20 -3.41 6.84
N ALA A 159 33.63 -3.90 5.68
CA ALA A 159 33.63 -3.15 4.42
C ALA A 159 32.22 -2.78 3.90
N ALA A 160 31.16 -3.30 4.53
CA ALA A 160 29.78 -2.91 4.25
C ALA A 160 29.38 -1.56 4.87
N GLN A 161 30.13 -1.05 5.85
CA GLN A 161 29.87 0.25 6.46
C GLN A 161 30.22 1.37 5.46
N LEU A 162 29.40 2.42 5.44
CA LEU A 162 29.57 3.57 4.57
C LEU A 162 30.25 4.70 5.33
N ASP A 163 31.41 5.14 4.87
CA ASP A 163 32.12 6.28 5.48
C ASP A 163 31.46 7.63 5.12
N SER A 164 30.72 7.70 4.01
CA SER A 164 30.05 8.91 3.54
C SER A 164 28.80 8.55 2.73
N PRO A 165 27.64 8.39 3.39
CA PRO A 165 26.40 8.03 2.71
C PRO A 165 25.86 9.21 1.88
N PRO A 166 25.30 8.98 0.68
CA PRO A 166 24.69 10.03 -0.14
C PRO A 166 23.52 10.74 0.56
N ALA A 167 23.20 11.97 0.17
CA ALA A 167 22.03 12.69 0.69
C ALA A 167 20.72 11.91 0.43
N ALA A 168 19.73 12.11 1.30
CA ALA A 168 18.45 11.43 1.18
C ALA A 168 17.77 11.79 -0.15
N PRO A 169 17.15 10.82 -0.86
CA PRO A 169 16.48 11.12 -2.11
C PRO A 169 15.19 11.92 -1.84
N GLY A 170 15.07 13.10 -2.43
CA GLY A 170 13.84 13.90 -2.33
C GLY A 170 12.61 13.26 -3.00
N ARG A 171 12.85 12.38 -3.99
CA ARG A 171 11.79 11.77 -4.79
C ARG A 171 11.34 10.42 -4.25
N SER A 172 10.08 10.28 -3.86
CA SER A 172 9.49 9.04 -3.30
C SER A 172 8.80 8.11 -4.31
N VAL A 173 8.73 8.43 -5.61
CA VAL A 173 7.95 7.62 -6.59
C VAL A 173 8.77 7.23 -7.83
N PHE A 174 8.98 5.93 -8.06
CA PHE A 174 9.86 5.39 -9.10
C PHE A 174 9.15 4.46 -10.09
N PHE A 175 8.20 5.00 -10.87
CA PHE A 175 7.56 4.26 -11.97
C PHE A 175 8.30 4.41 -13.31
N SER A 176 8.50 3.29 -13.98
CA SER A 176 9.06 3.12 -15.33
C SER A 176 8.04 3.46 -16.42
N ARG A 177 8.57 3.70 -17.62
CA ARG A 177 7.74 3.87 -18.83
C ARG A 177 6.89 2.64 -19.15
N ARG A 178 7.40 1.44 -18.84
CA ARG A 178 6.68 0.17 -19.08
C ARG A 178 5.40 0.08 -18.26
N PHE A 179 5.46 0.51 -16.99
CA PHE A 179 4.27 0.59 -16.14
C PHE A 179 3.18 1.47 -16.76
N TYR A 180 3.53 2.67 -17.23
CA TYR A 180 2.55 3.55 -17.88
C TYR A 180 2.00 2.98 -19.19
N LEU A 181 2.82 2.25 -19.96
CA LEU A 181 2.36 1.59 -21.17
C LEU A 181 1.35 0.49 -20.85
N VAL A 182 1.66 -0.38 -19.89
CA VAL A 182 0.74 -1.45 -19.45
C VAL A 182 -0.55 -0.85 -18.89
N LEU A 183 -0.45 0.21 -18.09
CA LEU A 183 -1.61 0.91 -17.56
C LEU A 183 -2.47 1.50 -18.68
N ALA A 184 -1.86 2.16 -19.67
CA ALA A 184 -2.58 2.72 -20.81
C ALA A 184 -3.29 1.64 -21.64
N VAL A 185 -2.64 0.51 -21.90
CA VAL A 185 -3.23 -0.64 -22.61
C VAL A 185 -4.38 -1.25 -21.79
N ALA A 186 -4.21 -1.43 -20.48
CA ALA A 186 -5.26 -1.97 -19.62
C ALA A 186 -6.50 -1.04 -19.58
N VAL A 187 -6.29 0.27 -19.44
CA VAL A 187 -7.38 1.27 -19.50
C VAL A 187 -8.05 1.23 -20.86
N LEU A 188 -7.28 1.19 -21.95
CA LEU A 188 -7.84 1.09 -23.30
C LEU A 188 -8.66 -0.18 -23.49
N ALA A 189 -8.18 -1.32 -23.00
CA ALA A 189 -8.91 -2.59 -23.07
C ALA A 189 -10.23 -2.52 -22.31
N VAL A 190 -10.26 -1.93 -21.11
CA VAL A 190 -11.49 -1.73 -20.33
C VAL A 190 -12.46 -0.81 -21.07
N VAL A 191 -11.97 0.30 -21.62
CA VAL A 191 -12.78 1.27 -22.36
C VAL A 191 -13.37 0.63 -23.63
N VAL A 192 -12.55 -0.08 -24.40
CA VAL A 192 -13.00 -0.78 -25.62
C VAL A 192 -14.02 -1.86 -25.29
N SER A 193 -13.76 -2.68 -24.27
CA SER A 193 -14.71 -3.71 -23.82
C SER A 193 -16.05 -3.11 -23.38
N ALA A 194 -16.03 -1.97 -22.68
CA ALA A 194 -17.25 -1.29 -22.27
C ALA A 194 -18.02 -0.64 -23.43
N ILE A 195 -17.32 -0.17 -24.47
CA ILE A 195 -17.95 0.37 -25.70
C ILE A 195 -18.55 -0.77 -26.54
N LEU A 196 -17.84 -1.89 -26.66
CA LEU A 196 -18.27 -3.05 -27.44
C LEU A 196 -19.30 -3.92 -26.73
N TRP A 197 -19.56 -3.68 -25.45
CA TRP A 197 -20.66 -4.32 -24.73
C TRP A 197 -21.99 -3.74 -25.23
N GLU A 198 -22.50 -4.30 -26.33
CA GLU A 198 -23.85 -4.03 -26.82
C GLU A 198 -24.86 -4.59 -25.81
N PRO A 199 -25.71 -3.76 -25.18
CA PRO A 199 -26.79 -4.28 -24.36
C PRO A 199 -27.82 -4.94 -25.27
N SER A 200 -28.04 -6.25 -25.10
CA SER A 200 -29.12 -6.94 -25.80
C SER A 200 -30.47 -6.51 -25.22
N ASP A 201 -31.25 -5.82 -26.04
CA ASP A 201 -32.67 -5.48 -25.94
C ASP A 201 -33.16 -4.71 -24.69
N GLY A 202 -33.50 -3.43 -24.92
CA GLY A 202 -34.74 -2.82 -24.43
C GLY A 202 -34.84 -2.42 -22.95
N ASP A 203 -34.05 -1.43 -22.51
CA ASP A 203 -34.44 -0.32 -21.61
C ASP A 203 -33.17 0.39 -21.09
N GLU A 204 -32.98 1.66 -21.44
CA GLU A 204 -31.81 2.55 -21.25
C GLU A 204 -30.64 2.07 -20.34
N PRO A 205 -29.68 1.25 -20.84
CA PRO A 205 -28.46 0.90 -20.10
C PRO A 205 -27.23 1.74 -20.52
N GLY A 206 -27.34 2.50 -21.62
CA GLY A 206 -26.19 3.18 -22.25
C GLY A 206 -25.61 4.33 -21.42
N PHE A 207 -26.42 5.00 -20.61
CA PHE A 207 -25.98 6.13 -19.80
C PHE A 207 -25.12 5.70 -18.60
N LEU A 208 -25.49 4.61 -17.92
CA LEU A 208 -24.73 4.06 -16.79
C LEU A 208 -23.41 3.44 -17.24
N ALA A 209 -23.40 2.74 -18.38
CA ALA A 209 -22.16 2.24 -19.00
C ALA A 209 -21.23 3.39 -19.39
N GLY A 210 -21.76 4.46 -19.98
CA GLY A 210 -20.99 5.67 -20.30
C GLY A 210 -20.41 6.37 -19.06
N MET A 211 -21.17 6.47 -17.96
CA MET A 211 -20.67 7.01 -16.69
C MET A 211 -19.61 6.12 -16.04
N ALA A 212 -19.75 4.80 -16.11
CA ALA A 212 -18.73 3.88 -15.61
C ALA A 212 -17.40 4.05 -16.36
N VAL A 213 -17.45 4.16 -17.69
CA VAL A 213 -16.26 4.45 -18.51
C VAL A 213 -15.68 5.82 -18.19
N GLY A 214 -16.51 6.85 -18.11
CA GLY A 214 -16.10 8.21 -17.75
C GLY A 214 -15.46 8.28 -16.37
N GLY A 215 -16.04 7.57 -15.39
CA GLY A 215 -15.53 7.46 -14.02
C GLY A 215 -14.17 6.76 -13.97
N VAL A 216 -14.02 5.63 -14.66
CA VAL A 216 -12.73 4.92 -14.76
C VAL A 216 -11.66 5.79 -15.42
N LEU A 217 -12.00 6.51 -16.50
CA LEU A 217 -11.08 7.44 -17.16
C LEU A 217 -10.72 8.64 -16.27
N ALA A 218 -11.68 9.19 -15.54
CA ALA A 218 -11.45 10.31 -14.61
C ALA A 218 -10.58 9.87 -13.42
N ILE A 219 -10.82 8.69 -12.85
CA ILE A 219 -10.00 8.12 -11.78
C ILE A 219 -8.59 7.81 -12.29
N ALA A 220 -8.45 7.24 -13.49
CA ALA A 220 -7.15 6.99 -14.10
C ALA A 220 -6.39 8.30 -14.37
N ALA A 221 -7.08 9.35 -14.84
CA ALA A 221 -6.51 10.67 -15.05
C ALA A 221 -6.11 11.34 -13.73
N LEU A 222 -6.95 11.28 -12.70
CA LEU A 222 -6.65 11.81 -11.37
C LEU A 222 -5.49 11.08 -10.71
N ALA A 223 -5.44 9.75 -10.83
CA ALA A 223 -4.31 8.95 -10.35
C ALA A 223 -3.02 9.30 -11.11
N ALA A 224 -3.10 9.49 -12.43
CA ALA A 224 -1.96 9.93 -13.24
C ALA A 224 -1.49 11.34 -12.87
N VAL A 225 -2.40 12.29 -12.63
CA VAL A 225 -2.10 13.66 -12.21
C VAL A 225 -1.52 13.68 -10.79
N TRP A 226 -2.09 12.93 -9.86
CA TRP A 226 -1.57 12.79 -8.49
C TRP A 226 -0.16 12.16 -8.49
N LEU A 227 0.05 11.13 -9.30
CA LEU A 227 1.38 10.54 -9.50
C LEU A 227 2.38 11.49 -10.16
N TRP A 228 1.90 12.39 -11.03
CA TRP A 228 2.74 13.39 -11.68
C TRP A 228 3.08 14.56 -10.76
N THR A 229 2.16 15.00 -9.91
CA THR A 229 2.41 16.03 -8.90
C THR A 229 3.27 15.50 -7.76
N ALA A 230 3.08 14.24 -7.34
CA ALA A 230 3.96 13.55 -6.40
C ALA A 230 5.40 13.37 -6.93
N ARG A 231 5.58 13.31 -8.25
CA ARG A 231 6.91 13.34 -8.90
C ARG A 231 7.59 14.70 -8.89
N ARG A 232 6.84 15.79 -8.69
CA ARG A 232 7.32 17.17 -8.77
C ARG A 232 7.57 17.82 -7.42
N ARG A 233 7.18 17.17 -6.31
CA ARG A 233 7.55 17.66 -4.98
C ARG A 233 9.02 17.27 -4.72
N PRO A 234 9.89 18.27 -4.48
CA PRO A 234 11.33 18.08 -4.28
C PRO A 234 11.63 17.31 -2.99
#